data_AF-A0A9P7BX83-F1
#
_entry.id   AF-A0A9P7BX83-F1
#
_cell.length_a   1.000
_cell.length_b   1.000
_cell.length_c   1.000
_cell.angle_alpha   90.00
_cell.angle_beta   90.00
_cell.angle_gamma   90.00
#
_symmetry.space_group_name_H-M   'P 1'
#
loop_
_entity.id
_entity.type
_entity.pdbx_description
1 polymer ?
#
loop_
_entity_poly.entity_id
_entity_poly.type
_entity_poly.pdbx_seq_one_letter_code
_entity_poly.pdbx_strand_id
1 'polypeptide(L)'
;MIASWAWEANFKQVVDISSILYAEKALFELSDRGSLVTLRPGRFMTMLAFDHPKGDFIFGTADADKPQGRIPPNYIGAIAAVIFGEDIKKHDDLVYELNEDVVNPT
;
A
#
# COMPACT_ATOMS: atom_id res chain seq x y z
N MET A 1 -6.37 -3.92 -14.29
CA MET A 1 -5.52 -4.05 -13.10
C MET A 1 -4.15 -4.50 -13.60
N ILE A 2 -3.04 -3.84 -13.23
CA ILE A 2 -1.70 -4.18 -13.79
C ILE A 2 -1.26 -5.60 -13.41
N ALA A 3 -1.69 -6.08 -12.23
CA ALA A 3 -1.33 -7.40 -11.72
C ALA A 3 -1.93 -8.58 -12.51
N SER A 4 -3.10 -8.42 -13.15
CA SER A 4 -3.65 -9.48 -14.03
C SER A 4 -2.82 -9.66 -15.31
N TRP A 5 -2.22 -8.58 -15.83
CA TRP A 5 -1.30 -8.66 -16.97
C TRP A 5 0.06 -9.23 -16.60
N ALA A 6 0.54 -8.97 -15.37
CA ALA A 6 1.74 -9.61 -14.87
C ALA A 6 1.57 -11.13 -14.73
N TRP A 7 0.37 -11.59 -14.36
CA TRP A 7 0.05 -13.03 -14.40
C TRP A 7 0.11 -13.60 -15.82
N GLU A 8 -0.54 -12.96 -16.81
CA GLU A 8 -0.51 -13.41 -18.21
C GLU A 8 0.92 -13.49 -18.78
N ALA A 9 1.83 -12.64 -18.29
CA ALA A 9 3.22 -12.61 -18.69
C ALA A 9 4.15 -13.53 -17.86
N ASN A 10 3.58 -14.39 -17.00
CA ASN A 10 4.30 -15.40 -16.21
C ASN A 10 5.36 -14.81 -15.26
N PHE A 11 5.07 -13.64 -14.67
CA PHE A 11 5.93 -13.04 -13.64
C PHE A 11 5.93 -13.92 -12.39
N LYS A 12 7.10 -14.00 -11.72
CA LYS A 12 7.28 -14.84 -10.53
C LYS A 12 6.90 -14.15 -9.22
N GLN A 13 6.94 -12.82 -9.19
CA GLN A 13 6.65 -11.99 -8.03
C GLN A 13 5.78 -10.80 -8.46
N VAL A 14 4.79 -10.45 -7.64
CA VAL A 14 4.01 -9.23 -7.76
C VAL A 14 4.09 -8.47 -6.44
N VAL A 15 4.40 -7.16 -6.51
CA VAL A 15 4.27 -6.24 -5.37
C VAL A 15 3.03 -5.39 -5.61
N ASP A 16 2.01 -5.61 -4.78
CA ASP A 16 0.75 -4.84 -4.82
C ASP A 16 0.78 -3.72 -3.79
N ILE A 17 0.25 -2.54 -4.15
CA ILE A 17 0.05 -1.42 -3.22
C ILE A 17 -1.44 -1.22 -3.10
N SER A 18 -2.02 -1.71 -2.00
CA SER A 18 -3.46 -1.65 -1.81
C SER A 18 -3.86 -1.36 -0.37
N SER A 19 -5.00 -0.72 -0.21
CA SER A 19 -5.71 -0.54 1.06
C SER A 19 -7.09 -1.22 1.02
N ILE A 20 -7.35 -2.01 -0.03
CA ILE A 20 -8.67 -2.56 -0.36
C ILE A 20 -8.61 -4.09 -0.32
N LEU A 21 -9.23 -4.66 0.72
CA LEU A 21 -9.23 -6.11 0.98
C LEU A 21 -9.75 -6.97 -0.18
N TYR A 22 -10.73 -6.49 -0.94
CA TYR A 22 -11.31 -7.27 -2.05
C TYR A 22 -10.34 -7.43 -3.23
N ALA A 23 -9.52 -6.40 -3.52
CA ALA A 23 -8.55 -6.47 -4.60
C ALA A 23 -7.39 -7.41 -4.21
N GLU A 24 -6.91 -7.28 -2.97
CA GLU A 24 -5.87 -8.15 -2.44
C GLU A 24 -6.31 -9.63 -2.44
N LYS A 25 -7.54 -9.91 -1.99
CA LYS A 25 -8.10 -11.26 -1.99
C LYS A 25 -8.20 -11.83 -3.41
N ALA A 26 -8.68 -11.04 -4.36
CA ALA A 26 -8.80 -11.48 -5.76
C ALA A 26 -7.42 -11.86 -6.35
N LEU A 27 -6.36 -11.14 -5.99
CA LEU A 27 -4.99 -11.47 -6.39
C LEU A 27 -4.46 -12.72 -5.70
N PHE A 28 -4.72 -12.86 -4.40
CA PHE A 28 -4.28 -14.02 -3.62
C PHE A 28 -4.92 -15.33 -4.11
N GLU A 29 -6.16 -15.27 -4.60
CA GLU A 29 -6.92 -16.44 -5.07
C GLU A 29 -6.58 -16.86 -6.51
N LEU A 30 -5.70 -16.13 -7.22
CA LEU A 30 -5.24 -16.55 -8.55
C LEU A 30 -4.40 -17.84 -8.46
N SER A 31 -4.74 -18.82 -9.29
CA SER A 31 -3.95 -20.05 -9.44
C SER A 31 -2.58 -19.77 -10.09
N ASP A 32 -1.53 -20.44 -9.63
CA ASP A 32 -0.15 -20.30 -10.14
C ASP A 32 0.40 -18.86 -10.13
N ARG A 33 -0.07 -18.02 -9.19
CA ARG A 33 0.25 -16.58 -9.10
C ARG A 33 1.70 -16.22 -8.72
N GLY A 34 2.56 -17.21 -8.51
CA GLY A 34 3.86 -16.98 -7.86
C GLY A 34 3.68 -16.42 -6.43
N SER A 35 4.60 -15.56 -6.00
CA SER A 35 4.51 -14.91 -4.68
C SER A 35 3.90 -13.51 -4.78
N LEU A 36 3.02 -13.17 -3.83
CA LEU A 36 2.31 -11.88 -3.77
C LEU A 36 2.69 -11.13 -2.50
N VAL A 37 3.47 -10.06 -2.64
CA VAL A 37 3.80 -9.20 -1.52
C VAL A 37 2.90 -7.98 -1.54
N THR A 38 2.19 -7.73 -0.44
CA THR A 38 1.29 -6.58 -0.34
C THR A 38 1.91 -5.49 0.52
N LEU A 39 1.96 -4.28 -0.01
CA LEU A 39 2.30 -3.06 0.73
C LEU A 39 1.01 -2.32 1.05
N ARG A 40 0.67 -2.21 2.33
CA ARG A 40 -0.51 -1.50 2.83
C ARG A 40 -0.08 -0.19 3.48
N PRO A 41 -0.01 0.91 2.72
CA PRO A 41 0.38 2.18 3.30
C PRO A 41 -0.75 2.79 4.14
N GLY A 42 -0.35 3.46 5.22
CA GLY A 42 -1.17 4.48 5.87
C GLY A 42 -1.41 5.69 4.95
N ARG A 43 -1.84 6.82 5.51
CA ARG A 43 -2.08 8.03 4.71
C ARG A 43 -0.76 8.61 4.19
N PHE A 44 -0.75 9.08 2.95
CA PHE A 44 0.44 9.74 2.42
C PHE A 44 0.60 11.13 3.03
N MET A 45 1.80 11.46 3.49
CA MET A 45 2.08 12.73 4.14
C MET A 45 1.85 13.95 3.24
N THR A 46 2.02 13.80 1.93
CA THR A 46 1.97 14.91 0.95
C THR A 46 0.73 14.88 0.07
N MET A 47 -0.22 13.97 0.29
CA MET A 47 -1.39 13.82 -0.57
C MET A 47 -2.64 14.35 0.11
N LEU A 48 -3.13 15.48 -0.37
CA LEU A 48 -4.39 16.12 0.08
C LEU A 48 -5.65 15.40 -0.41
N ALA A 49 -5.54 14.21 -1.01
CA ALA A 49 -6.70 13.49 -1.56
C ALA A 49 -7.75 13.13 -0.50
N PHE A 50 -7.37 13.14 0.78
CA PHE A 50 -8.26 12.88 1.91
C PHE A 50 -8.74 14.12 2.63
N ASP A 51 -8.30 15.29 2.18
CA ASP A 51 -8.62 16.58 2.77
C ASP A 51 -9.52 17.36 1.82
N HIS A 52 -10.65 17.85 2.34
CA HIS A 52 -11.60 18.59 1.52
C HIS A 52 -11.49 20.09 1.79
N PRO A 53 -11.41 20.92 0.73
CA PRO A 53 -11.48 22.36 0.90
C PRO A 53 -12.91 22.76 1.34
N LYS A 54 -13.01 23.62 2.34
CA LYS A 54 -14.26 24.24 2.79
C LYS A 54 -14.00 25.72 3.09
N GLY A 55 -14.29 26.57 2.12
CA GLY A 55 -13.90 27.99 2.17
C GLY A 55 -12.38 28.12 2.17
N ASP A 56 -11.84 28.92 3.10
CA ASP A 56 -10.39 29.17 3.24
C ASP A 56 -9.67 28.11 4.10
N PHE A 57 -10.35 27.01 4.45
CA PHE A 57 -9.81 25.96 5.31
C PHE A 57 -9.77 24.62 4.58
N ILE A 58 -8.80 23.80 4.97
CA ILE A 58 -8.68 22.40 4.57
C ILE A 58 -9.03 21.56 5.80
N PHE A 59 -10.08 20.74 5.72
CA PHE A 59 -10.48 19.85 6.82
C PHE A 59 -10.15 18.40 6.48
N GLY A 60 -9.48 17.74 7.42
CA GLY A 60 -9.30 16.28 7.39
C GLY A 60 -10.64 15.60 7.66
N THR A 61 -10.91 14.52 6.92
CA THR A 61 -12.12 13.67 7.08
C THR A 61 -12.00 12.63 8.18
N ALA A 62 -10.83 12.55 8.81
CA ALA A 62 -10.55 11.50 9.78
C ALA A 62 -11.03 11.89 11.18
N ASP A 63 -11.44 10.86 11.92
CA ASP A 63 -11.91 10.96 13.30
C ASP A 63 -10.83 11.54 14.22
N ALA A 64 -11.15 12.62 14.95
CA ALA A 64 -10.20 13.41 15.74
C ALA A 64 -9.49 12.60 16.85
N ASP A 65 -10.11 11.52 17.30
CA ASP A 65 -9.56 10.69 18.38
C ASP A 65 -8.85 9.43 17.86
N LYS A 66 -8.73 9.26 16.54
CA LYS A 66 -8.11 8.05 15.96
C LYS A 66 -6.70 8.34 15.44
N PRO A 67 -5.68 7.68 15.99
CA PRO A 67 -4.33 7.76 15.47
C PRO A 67 -4.29 7.38 13.99
N GLN A 68 -3.57 8.17 13.20
CA GLN A 68 -3.39 7.95 11.77
C GLN A 68 -1.94 7.63 11.48
N GLY A 69 -1.71 6.41 11.03
CA GLY A 69 -0.45 6.04 10.40
C GLY A 69 -0.23 6.84 9.12
N ARG A 70 0.99 7.38 8.97
CA ARG A 70 1.40 8.18 7.84
C ARG A 70 2.71 7.69 7.27
N ILE A 71 2.86 7.83 5.95
CA ILE A 71 4.08 7.45 5.24
C ILE A 71 4.43 8.44 4.11
N PRO A 72 5.71 8.78 3.92
CA PRO A 72 6.18 9.50 2.74
C PRO A 72 6.07 8.63 1.47
N PRO A 73 5.57 9.16 0.33
CA PRO A 73 5.45 8.36 -0.89
C PRO A 73 6.76 7.73 -1.38
N ASN A 74 7.90 8.40 -1.18
CA ASN A 74 9.22 7.90 -1.58
C ASN A 74 9.63 6.64 -0.81
N TYR A 75 9.14 6.43 0.42
CA TYR A 75 9.47 5.23 1.19
C TYR A 75 8.81 3.98 0.61
N ILE A 76 7.62 4.10 0.02
CA ILE A 76 6.93 2.97 -0.60
C ILE A 76 7.75 2.44 -1.77
N GLY A 77 8.26 3.33 -2.62
CA GLY A 77 9.14 2.96 -3.73
C GLY A 77 10.45 2.33 -3.25
N ALA A 78 11.06 2.88 -2.20
CA ALA A 78 12.28 2.33 -1.62
C ALA A 78 12.08 0.91 -1.05
N ILE A 79 10.99 0.69 -0.32
CA ILE A 79 10.65 -0.62 0.26
C ILE A 79 10.34 -1.63 -0.86
N ALA A 80 9.56 -1.24 -1.87
CA ALA A 80 9.30 -2.09 -3.02
C ALA A 80 10.60 -2.50 -3.74
N ALA A 81 11.54 -1.56 -3.92
CA ALA A 81 12.84 -1.85 -4.53
C ALA A 81 13.68 -2.84 -3.70
N VAL A 82 13.66 -2.75 -2.37
CA VAL A 82 14.32 -3.72 -1.49
C VAL A 82 13.69 -5.11 -1.67
N ILE A 83 12.37 -5.21 -1.63
CA ILE A 83 11.64 -6.48 -1.80
C ILE A 83 11.95 -7.15 -3.14
N PHE A 84 12.04 -6.35 -4.22
CA PHE A 84 12.42 -6.86 -5.54
C PHE A 84 13.89 -7.27 -5.63
N GLY A 85 14.77 -6.68 -4.81
CA GLY A 85 16.20 -6.99 -4.80
C GLY A 85 16.57 -8.22 -3.96
N GLU A 86 15.67 -8.69 -3.10
CA GLU A 86 15.88 -9.81 -2.19
C GLU A 86 15.31 -11.13 -2.77
N ASP A 87 15.64 -12.26 -2.14
CA ASP A 87 15.06 -13.55 -2.52
C ASP A 87 13.55 -13.51 -2.32
N ILE A 88 12.81 -13.84 -3.38
CA ILE A 88 11.35 -13.92 -3.37
C ILE A 88 10.81 -14.74 -2.20
N LYS A 89 11.49 -15.84 -1.81
CA LYS A 89 11.05 -16.72 -0.72
C LYS A 89 11.12 -16.06 0.65
N LYS A 90 11.91 -14.99 0.80
CA LYS A 90 12.00 -14.22 2.04
C LYS A 90 10.70 -13.47 2.32
N HIS A 91 10.06 -12.98 1.25
CA HIS A 91 8.85 -12.17 1.34
C HIS A 91 7.59 -12.99 1.07
N ASP A 92 7.66 -13.91 0.11
CA ASP A 92 6.57 -14.79 -0.30
C ASP A 92 5.21 -14.08 -0.35
N ASP A 93 4.29 -14.44 0.55
CA ASP A 93 2.95 -13.86 0.65
C ASP A 93 2.77 -12.85 1.79
N LEU A 94 3.86 -12.20 2.22
CA LEU A 94 3.83 -11.25 3.32
C LEU A 94 3.08 -9.98 2.96
N VAL A 95 2.44 -9.45 4.01
CA VAL A 95 1.79 -8.15 4.01
C VAL A 95 2.58 -7.21 4.91
N TYR A 96 3.04 -6.10 4.35
CA TYR A 96 3.73 -5.04 5.08
C TYR A 96 2.77 -3.86 5.29
N GLU A 97 2.39 -3.63 6.54
CA GLU A 97 1.73 -2.39 6.96
C GLU A 97 2.77 -1.28 7.03
N LEU A 98 2.60 -0.21 6.26
CA LEU A 98 3.60 0.84 6.11
C LEU A 98 3.15 2.13 6.79
N ASN A 99 3.69 2.37 7.98
CA ASN A 99 3.52 3.60 8.74
C ASN A 99 4.88 4.04 9.27
N GLU A 100 5.34 5.23 8.87
CA GLU A 100 6.56 5.84 9.42
C GLU A 100 6.23 6.56 10.74
N ASP A 101 5.14 7.32 10.75
CA ASP A 101 4.71 8.10 11.90
C ASP A 101 3.23 7.84 12.20
N VAL A 102 2.83 8.05 13.45
CA VAL A 102 1.45 7.95 13.90
C VAL A 102 1.06 9.29 14.51
N VAL A 103 0.22 10.02 13.80
CA VAL A 103 -0.25 11.33 14.25
C VAL A 103 -1.65 11.23 14.82
N ASN A 104 -1.90 11.90 15.94
CA ASN A 104 -3.26 12.18 16.37
C ASN A 104 -3.77 13.37 15.55
N PRO A 105 -4.92 13.25 14.86
CA PRO A 105 -5.54 14.40 14.23
C PRO A 105 -5.80 15.50 15.27
N THR A 106 -5.48 16.74 14.91
CA THR A 106 -5.70 17.94 15.74
C THR A 106 -7.01 18.61 15.36
#